data_AF-A0A1J5D6J1-F1
#
_entry.id   AF-A0A1J5D6J1-F1
#
_cell.length_a   1.000
_cell.length_b   1.000
_cell.length_c   1.000
_cell.angle_alpha   90.00
_cell.angle_beta   90.00
_cell.angle_gamma   90.00
#
_symmetry.space_group_name_H-M   'P 1'
#
loop_
_entity.id
_entity.type
_entity.pdbx_description
1 polymer ?
#
loop_
_entity_poly.entity_id
_entity_poly.type
_entity_poly.pdbx_seq_one_letter_code
_entity_poly.pdbx_strand_id
1 'polypeptide(L)'
;MGAFEDFVDIIRKTEAMQALLKSLAEEPMKLLTSICEEYETTNKPVPDHHLFLAGQVGETAVKVLLSANMVTRETGEFSLYTYEPTALGLKYHKKLQAEQRRPKEQPEVV
;
A
#
# COMPACT_ATOMS: atom_id res chain seq x y z
N MET A 1 11.48 25.59 19.60
CA MET A 1 10.56 25.48 18.46
C MET A 1 10.82 26.65 17.55
N GLY A 2 11.02 26.40 16.27
CA GLY A 2 11.19 27.43 15.24
C GLY A 2 9.91 27.59 14.42
N ALA A 3 9.90 28.62 13.57
CA ALA A 3 8.72 28.96 12.77
C ALA A 3 8.27 27.82 11.83
N PHE A 4 9.19 26.93 11.42
CA PHE A 4 8.85 25.79 10.59
C PHE A 4 8.09 24.72 11.37
N GLU A 5 8.51 24.39 12.60
CA GLU A 5 7.81 23.43 13.44
C GLU A 5 6.39 23.90 13.77
N ASP A 6 6.25 25.19 14.10
CA ASP A 6 4.94 25.79 14.38
C ASP A 6 4.02 25.74 13.14
N PHE A 7 4.57 26.02 11.94
CA PHE A 7 3.84 25.89 10.68
C PHE A 7 3.38 24.44 10.43
N VAL A 8 4.28 23.46 10.62
CA VAL A 8 3.97 22.03 10.44
C VAL A 8 2.86 21.59 11.40
N ASP A 9 2.91 22.03 12.66
CA ASP A 9 1.91 21.71 13.67
C ASP A 9 0.54 22.29 13.34
N ILE A 10 0.49 23.47 12.71
CA ILE A 10 -0.76 24.08 12.23
C ILE A 10 -1.33 23.27 11.07
N ILE A 11 -0.54 23.02 10.01
CA ILE A 11 -1.07 22.34 8.80
C ILE A 11 -1.41 20.87 9.07
N ARG A 12 -0.68 20.19 9.97
CA ARG A 12 -0.94 18.79 10.31
C ARG A 12 -2.32 18.58 10.91
N LYS A 13 -2.89 19.58 11.60
CA LYS A 13 -4.23 19.49 12.19
C LYS A 13 -5.37 19.62 11.19
N THR A 14 -5.08 20.04 9.95
CA THR A 14 -6.12 20.18 8.92
C THR A 14 -6.63 18.82 8.47
N GLU A 15 -7.93 18.74 8.16
CA GLU A 15 -8.55 17.50 7.66
C GLU A 15 -7.90 17.01 6.37
N ALA A 16 -7.54 17.92 5.47
CA ALA A 16 -6.86 17.59 4.21
C ALA A 16 -5.51 16.91 4.45
N MET A 17 -4.70 17.39 5.40
CA MET A 17 -3.42 16.76 5.73
C MET A 17 -3.60 15.40 6.40
N GLN A 18 -4.58 15.26 7.30
CA GLN A 18 -4.90 13.97 7.92
C GLN A 18 -5.38 12.93 6.90
N ALA A 19 -6.22 13.35 5.95
CA ALA A 19 -6.66 12.50 4.84
C ALA A 19 -5.48 12.07 3.96
N LEU A 20 -4.56 12.99 3.63
CA LEU A 20 -3.35 12.66 2.88
C LEU A 20 -2.48 11.63 3.62
N LEU A 21 -2.21 11.85 4.91
CA LEU A 21 -1.42 10.93 5.73
C LEU A 21 -2.04 9.53 5.79
N LYS A 22 -3.38 9.45 5.87
CA LYS A 22 -4.11 8.19 5.80
C LYS A 22 -3.93 7.51 4.44
N SER A 23 -4.08 8.24 3.33
CA SER A 23 -3.88 7.70 1.99
C SER A 23 -2.45 7.18 1.77
N LEU A 24 -1.44 7.81 2.38
CA LEU A 24 -0.05 7.34 2.30
C LEU A 24 0.16 5.96 2.93
N ALA A 25 -0.70 5.53 3.86
CA ALA A 25 -0.67 4.18 4.43
C ALA A 25 -1.61 3.22 3.67
N GLU A 26 -2.78 3.68 3.26
CA GLU A 26 -3.79 2.85 2.61
C GLU A 26 -3.43 2.47 1.17
N GLU A 27 -2.83 3.37 0.39
CA GLU A 27 -2.50 3.07 -1.01
C GLU A 27 -1.43 1.98 -1.19
N PRO A 28 -0.33 1.94 -0.43
CA PRO A 28 0.59 0.78 -0.45
C PRO A 28 -0.12 -0.53 -0.08
N MET A 29 -1.06 -0.49 0.86
CA MET A 29 -1.80 -1.68 1.27
C MET A 29 -2.73 -2.19 0.15
N LYS A 30 -3.48 -1.29 -0.50
CA LYS A 30 -4.33 -1.64 -1.65
C LYS A 30 -3.50 -2.19 -2.80
N LEU A 31 -2.38 -1.54 -3.11
CA LEU A 31 -1.47 -1.96 -4.17
C LEU A 31 -0.87 -3.35 -3.88
N LEU A 32 -0.38 -3.59 -2.66
CA LEU A 32 0.12 -4.91 -2.27
C LEU A 32 -0.96 -5.99 -2.42
N THR A 33 -2.19 -5.67 -2.02
CA THR A 33 -3.33 -6.59 -2.14
C THR A 33 -3.59 -6.95 -3.60
N SER A 34 -3.66 -5.95 -4.50
CA SER A 34 -3.84 -6.18 -5.93
C SER A 34 -2.72 -7.05 -6.55
N ILE A 35 -1.46 -6.77 -6.18
CA ILE A 35 -0.32 -7.56 -6.68
C ILE A 35 -0.40 -9.01 -6.20
N CYS A 36 -0.66 -9.22 -4.91
CA CYS A 36 -0.73 -10.56 -4.33
C CYS A 36 -1.90 -11.37 -4.91
N GLU A 37 -3.08 -10.77 -5.09
CA GLU A 37 -4.26 -11.48 -5.63
C GLU A 37 -4.04 -11.93 -7.08
N GLU A 38 -3.47 -11.07 -7.92
CA GLU A 38 -3.14 -11.42 -9.30
C GLU A 38 -2.02 -12.47 -9.35
N TYR A 39 -0.98 -12.32 -8.52
CA TYR A 39 0.09 -13.30 -8.41
C TYR A 39 -0.41 -14.67 -7.94
N GLU A 40 -1.25 -14.74 -6.90
CA GLU A 40 -1.82 -16.01 -6.41
C GLU A 40 -2.73 -16.66 -7.46
N THR A 41 -3.38 -15.87 -8.32
CA THR A 41 -4.25 -16.37 -9.39
C THR A 41 -3.46 -16.90 -10.59
N THR A 42 -2.39 -16.20 -10.98
CA THR A 42 -1.66 -16.47 -12.24
C THR A 42 -0.34 -17.21 -12.03
N ASN A 43 0.21 -17.17 -10.82
CA ASN A 43 1.56 -17.59 -10.46
C ASN A 43 2.64 -16.96 -11.36
N LYS A 44 2.45 -15.69 -11.74
CA LYS A 44 3.34 -14.89 -12.59
C LYS A 44 3.54 -13.49 -12.01
N PRO A 45 4.72 -12.86 -12.22
CA PRO A 45 4.93 -11.46 -11.91
C PRO A 45 3.89 -10.54 -12.58
N VAL A 46 3.40 -9.55 -11.83
CA VAL A 46 2.33 -8.63 -12.24
C VAL A 46 2.92 -7.45 -13.02
N PRO A 47 2.52 -7.20 -14.27
CA PRO A 47 3.05 -6.10 -15.06
C PRO A 47 2.51 -4.73 -14.59
N ASP A 48 3.32 -3.68 -14.74
CA ASP A 48 3.03 -2.32 -14.29
C ASP A 48 1.70 -1.73 -14.77
N HIS A 49 1.29 -2.02 -16.00
CA HIS A 49 0.03 -1.55 -16.59
C HIS A 49 -1.22 -2.25 -16.04
N HIS A 50 -1.07 -3.31 -15.25
CA HIS A 50 -2.16 -3.87 -14.46
C HIS A 50 -2.32 -3.14 -13.10
N LEU A 51 -1.30 -2.41 -12.67
CA LEU A 51 -1.33 -1.70 -11.40
C LEU A 51 -2.13 -0.40 -11.54
N PHE A 52 -3.09 -0.20 -10.63
CA PHE A 52 -3.78 1.08 -10.52
C PHE A 52 -2.92 2.09 -9.76
N LEU A 53 -2.11 2.87 -10.48
CA LEU A 53 -1.23 3.89 -9.91
C LEU A 53 -1.84 5.29 -10.10
N ALA A 54 -2.46 5.82 -9.05
CA ALA A 54 -3.07 7.15 -9.07
C ALA A 54 -2.05 8.26 -8.72
N GLY A 55 -1.46 8.85 -9.75
CA GLY A 55 -0.55 10.00 -9.62
C GLY A 55 0.63 9.73 -8.67
N GLN A 56 1.11 10.80 -8.01
CA GLN A 56 2.28 10.71 -7.13
C GLN A 56 2.11 9.75 -5.94
N VAL A 57 0.88 9.59 -5.43
CA VAL A 57 0.62 8.68 -4.29
C VAL A 57 0.80 7.24 -4.72
N GLY A 58 0.30 6.85 -5.90
CA GLY A 58 0.51 5.51 -6.46
C GLY A 58 2.00 5.21 -6.72
N GLU A 59 2.73 6.16 -7.31
CA GLU A 59 4.18 6.01 -7.50
C GLU A 59 4.95 5.86 -6.18
N THR A 60 4.53 6.62 -5.16
CA THR A 60 5.11 6.53 -3.82
C THR A 60 4.79 5.19 -3.19
N ALA A 61 3.58 4.66 -3.38
CA ALA A 61 3.18 3.36 -2.89
C ALA A 61 4.08 2.24 -3.42
N VAL A 62 4.39 2.24 -4.72
CA VAL A 62 5.36 1.29 -5.32
C VAL A 62 6.72 1.38 -4.62
N LYS A 63 7.24 2.61 -4.45
CA LYS A 63 8.54 2.83 -3.81
C LYS A 63 8.57 2.38 -2.35
N VAL A 64 7.48 2.61 -1.61
CA VAL A 64 7.33 2.15 -0.22
C VAL A 64 7.37 0.63 -0.16
N LEU A 65 6.61 -0.08 -1.00
CA LEU A 65 6.58 -1.54 -1.01
C LEU A 65 7.92 -2.16 -1.39
N LEU A 66 8.62 -1.59 -2.38
CA LEU A 66 9.96 -2.01 -2.77
C LEU A 66 10.96 -1.80 -1.63
N SER A 67 10.95 -0.62 -1.01
CA SER A 67 11.87 -0.29 0.10
C SER A 67 11.61 -1.15 1.34
N ALA A 68 10.36 -1.55 1.57
CA ALA A 68 9.96 -2.47 2.63
C ALA A 68 10.21 -3.95 2.30
N ASN A 69 10.76 -4.27 1.13
CA ASN A 69 10.97 -5.64 0.63
C ASN A 69 9.67 -6.49 0.64
N MET A 70 8.53 -5.87 0.38
CA MET A 70 7.24 -6.57 0.25
C MET A 70 6.98 -7.03 -1.18
N VAL A 71 7.58 -6.36 -2.17
CA VAL A 71 7.58 -6.75 -3.58
C VAL A 71 8.98 -6.62 -4.16
N THR A 72 9.31 -7.41 -5.17
CA THR A 72 10.47 -7.21 -6.05
C THR A 72 10.02 -6.54 -7.35
N ARG A 73 10.99 -6.06 -8.13
CA ARG A 73 10.76 -5.45 -9.43
C ARG A 73 11.80 -5.92 -10.43
N GLU A 74 11.34 -6.37 -11.58
CA GLU A 74 12.17 -6.72 -12.73
C GLU A 74 11.69 -6.00 -13.98
N THR A 75 12.50 -5.99 -15.04
CA THR A 75 12.09 -5.47 -16.35
C THR A 75 11.15 -6.47 -17.04
N GLY A 76 10.03 -5.98 -17.56
CA GLY A 76 9.06 -6.82 -18.27
C GLY A 76 9.36 -6.95 -19.77
N GLU A 77 8.83 -7.99 -20.41
CA GLU A 77 8.88 -8.15 -21.88
C GLU A 77 7.87 -7.24 -22.58
N PHE A 78 6.66 -7.11 -22.01
CA PHE A 78 5.54 -6.29 -22.53
C PHE A 78 5.10 -5.21 -21.53
N SER A 79 5.96 -4.88 -20.57
CA SER A 79 5.77 -3.85 -19.53
C SER A 79 7.12 -3.19 -19.25
N LEU A 80 7.13 -1.98 -18.69
CA LEU A 80 8.41 -1.40 -18.25
C LEU A 80 8.94 -2.22 -17.06
N TYR A 81 8.03 -2.57 -16.16
CA TYR A 81 8.35 -3.39 -14.99
C TYR A 81 7.29 -4.45 -14.69
N THR A 82 7.75 -5.55 -14.12
CA THR A 82 6.91 -6.54 -13.44
C THR A 82 7.21 -6.56 -11.95
N TYR A 83 6.20 -6.91 -11.15
CA TYR A 83 6.27 -6.93 -9.70
C TYR A 83 5.86 -8.29 -9.17
N GLU A 84 6.66 -8.86 -8.28
CA GLU A 84 6.38 -10.13 -7.64
C GLU A 84 6.33 -9.94 -6.12
N PRO A 85 5.31 -10.46 -5.42
CA PRO A 85 5.26 -10.35 -3.97
C PRO A 85 6.34 -11.23 -3.33
N THR A 86 7.07 -10.69 -2.36
CA THR A 86 8.01 -11.49 -1.58
C THR A 86 7.27 -12.37 -0.57
N ALA A 87 8.00 -13.26 0.11
CA ALA A 87 7.47 -13.99 1.25
C ALA A 87 6.90 -13.05 2.34
N LEU A 88 7.49 -11.85 2.51
CA LEU A 88 7.00 -10.85 3.45
C LEU A 88 5.68 -10.23 2.97
N GLY A 89 5.59 -9.87 1.68
CA GLY A 89 4.39 -9.33 1.07
C GLY A 89 3.20 -10.29 1.18
N LEU A 90 3.40 -11.55 0.78
CA LEU A 90 2.39 -12.60 0.90
C LEU A 90 1.94 -12.84 2.34
N LYS A 91 2.89 -12.84 3.30
CA LYS A 91 2.57 -13.00 4.73
C LYS A 91 1.65 -11.89 5.23
N TYR A 92 1.93 -10.62 4.89
CA TYR A 92 1.10 -9.50 5.33
C TYR A 92 -0.23 -9.44 4.61
N HIS A 93 -0.27 -9.74 3.31
CA HIS A 93 -1.51 -9.86 2.55
C HIS A 93 -2.49 -10.85 3.22
N LYS A 94 -2.02 -12.05 3.59
CA LYS A 94 -2.84 -13.06 4.28
C LYS A 94 -3.32 -12.59 5.65
N LYS A 95 -2.47 -11.88 6.42
CA LYS A 95 -2.88 -11.30 7.72
C LYS A 95 -3.97 -10.24 7.56
N LEU A 96 -3.81 -9.34 6.59
CA LEU A 96 -4.78 -8.28 6.30
C LEU A 96 -6.12 -8.86 5.83
N GLN A 97 -6.12 -9.88 4.97
CA GLN A 97 -7.34 -10.59 4.59
C GLN A 97 -8.02 -11.25 5.80
N ALA A 98 -7.26 -11.83 6.72
CA ALA A 98 -7.82 -12.44 7.93
C ALA A 98 -8.43 -11.40 8.91
N GLU A 99 -7.90 -10.18 8.96
CA GLU A 99 -8.49 -9.07 9.71
C GLU A 99 -9.79 -8.59 9.10
N GLN A 100 -9.86 -8.48 7.78
CA GLN A 100 -11.09 -8.09 7.07
C GLN A 100 -12.22 -9.13 7.20
N ARG A 101 -11.87 -10.42 7.33
CA ARG A 101 -12.84 -11.53 7.49
C ARG A 101 -13.32 -11.74 8.92
N ARG A 102 -12.63 -11.19 9.93
CA ARG A 102 -13.12 -11.27 11.32
C ARG A 102 -14.35 -10.37 11.46
N PRO A 103 -15.49 -10.87 11.97
CA PRO A 103 -16.57 -10.01 12.38
C PRO A 103 -15.99 -9.00 13.37
N LYS A 104 -16.25 -7.70 13.18
CA LYS A 104 -15.98 -6.72 14.24
C LYS A 104 -16.78 -7.19 15.46
N GLU A 105 -16.12 -7.71 16.49
CA GLU A 105 -16.74 -7.90 17.79
C GLU A 105 -17.37 -6.56 18.15
N GLN A 106 -18.70 -6.55 18.21
CA GLN A 106 -19.45 -5.35 18.60
C GLN A 106 -18.98 -5.01 20.01
N PRO A 107 -18.68 -3.73 20.33
CA PRO A 107 -18.35 -3.37 21.68
C PRO A 107 -19.51 -3.78 22.60
N GLU A 108 -19.21 -4.54 23.66
CA GLU A 108 -20.17 -4.81 24.73
C GLU A 108 -20.69 -3.46 25.23
N VAL A 109 -21.99 -3.23 25.00
CA VAL A 109 -22.72 -2.13 25.61
C VAL A 109 -22.87 -2.49 27.09
N VAL A 110 -22.10 -1.83 27.96
CA VAL A 110 -22.32 -1.80 29.42
C VAL A 110 -22.97 -0.49 29.79
#